data_AF-A0A6J8ACE2-F1
#
_entry.id   AF-A0A6J8ACE2-F1
#
_cell.length_a   1.000
_cell.length_b   1.000
_cell.length_c   1.000
_cell.angle_alpha   90.00
_cell.angle_beta   90.00
_cell.angle_gamma   90.00
#
_symmetry.space_group_name_H-M   'P 1'
#
loop_
_entity.id
_entity.type
_entity.pdbx_description
1 polymer ?
#
loop_
_entity_poly.entity_id
_entity_poly.type
_entity_poly.pdbx_seq_one_letter_code
_entity_poly.pdbx_strand_id
1 'polypeptide(L)'
;MKSSDVVTYRKCSSCDNDIKYYACLEDMYNIVHKTHIATGHGGLDKMIKKANGKYANVSTEAVELFKELCEECQLKKRKIASKGLVDKPIVSKEFNSCGQMNLVDMQSLSFDDFKYIMVYQDHITKFVVLRPLKSKWAAEVAMHIPTFYRVTMALNLLQVLFLN
;
A
#
# COMPACT_ATOMS: atom_id res chain seq x y z
N MET A 1 -15.40 -1.03 44.68
CA MET A 1 -16.63 -1.82 44.70
C MET A 1 -16.32 -3.18 44.11
N LYS A 2 -16.59 -4.25 44.87
CA LYS A 2 -16.37 -5.64 44.46
C LYS A 2 -17.54 -6.02 43.54
N SER A 3 -17.27 -6.40 42.30
CA SER A 3 -18.22 -7.22 41.53
C SER A 3 -17.82 -8.67 41.75
N SER A 4 -18.62 -9.33 42.58
CA SER A 4 -18.82 -10.78 42.59
C SER A 4 -18.94 -11.30 41.16
N ASP A 5 -18.24 -12.39 40.81
CA ASP A 5 -18.74 -13.40 39.86
C ASP A 5 -17.87 -14.66 39.91
N VAL A 6 -18.52 -15.81 39.77
CA VAL A 6 -17.96 -17.16 39.94
C VAL A 6 -16.77 -17.38 39.00
N VAL A 7 -15.55 -17.46 39.55
CA VAL A 7 -14.36 -17.84 38.79
C VAL A 7 -14.39 -19.35 38.54
N THR A 8 -15.07 -19.76 37.48
CA THR A 8 -14.98 -21.15 37.01
C THR A 8 -13.57 -21.42 36.48
N TYR A 9 -12.99 -22.57 36.82
CA TYR A 9 -11.66 -22.98 36.39
C TYR A 9 -11.72 -24.30 35.62
N ARG A 10 -10.79 -24.48 34.67
CA ARG A 10 -10.57 -25.75 33.97
C ARG A 10 -9.22 -26.30 34.36
N LYS A 11 -9.20 -27.54 34.87
CA LYS A 11 -7.95 -28.30 35.06
C LYS A 11 -7.52 -28.88 33.71
N CYS A 12 -6.32 -28.58 33.26
CA CYS A 12 -5.75 -29.20 32.06
C CYS A 12 -5.45 -30.68 32.32
N SER A 13 -5.89 -31.58 31.44
CA SER A 13 -5.79 -33.03 31.64
C SER A 13 -4.41 -33.63 31.37
N SER A 14 -3.48 -32.87 30.78
CA SER A 14 -2.21 -33.39 30.25
C SER A 14 -0.94 -32.82 30.90
N CYS A 15 -1.04 -31.90 31.86
CA CYS A 15 0.11 -31.38 32.60
C CYS A 15 -0.29 -31.11 34.05
N ASP A 16 0.51 -31.64 34.97
CA ASP A 16 0.30 -31.57 36.41
C ASP A 16 0.39 -30.10 36.87
N ASN A 17 -0.74 -29.54 37.31
CA ASN A 17 -0.95 -28.21 37.93
C ASN A 17 -1.26 -26.93 37.10
N ASP A 18 -1.50 -26.97 35.78
CA ASP A 18 -1.94 -25.74 35.09
C ASP A 18 -3.46 -25.51 35.19
N ILE A 19 -3.88 -24.80 36.24
CA ILE A 19 -5.23 -24.29 36.41
C ILE A 19 -5.44 -23.10 35.47
N LYS A 20 -6.43 -23.20 34.58
CA LYS A 20 -6.85 -22.09 33.69
C LYS A 20 -8.15 -21.47 34.18
N TYR A 21 -8.23 -20.16 34.12
CA TYR A 21 -9.39 -19.37 34.53
C TYR A 21 -10.32 -19.09 33.35
N TYR A 22 -11.62 -18.95 33.60
CA TYR A 22 -12.53 -18.35 32.62
C TYR A 22 -12.58 -16.84 32.84
N ALA A 23 -12.36 -16.09 31.77
CA ALA A 23 -12.54 -14.65 31.72
C ALA A 23 -14.03 -14.31 31.59
N CYS A 24 -14.54 -13.42 32.44
CA CYS A 24 -15.85 -12.82 32.22
C CYS A 24 -15.83 -11.93 30.98
N LEU A 25 -16.98 -11.76 30.33
CA LEU A 25 -17.10 -10.92 29.13
C LEU A 25 -16.65 -9.48 29.37
N GLU A 26 -16.99 -8.91 30.53
CA GLU A 26 -16.59 -7.55 30.94
C GLU A 26 -15.07 -7.37 31.02
N ASP A 27 -14.35 -8.43 31.42
CA ASP A 27 -12.89 -8.42 31.57
C ASP A 27 -12.15 -8.83 30.30
N MET A 28 -12.84 -9.37 29.30
CA MET A 28 -12.23 -9.91 28.08
C MET A 28 -11.37 -8.85 27.37
N TYR A 29 -11.90 -7.64 27.22
CA TYR A 29 -11.17 -6.52 26.64
C TYR A 29 -9.89 -6.21 27.42
N ASN A 30 -9.99 -6.10 28.75
CA ASN A 30 -8.87 -5.79 29.62
C ASN A 30 -7.78 -6.87 29.57
N ILE A 31 -8.18 -8.14 29.48
CA ILE A 31 -7.27 -9.28 29.39
C ILE A 31 -6.51 -9.28 28.06
N VAL A 32 -7.22 -9.09 26.94
CA VAL A 32 -6.60 -9.03 25.62
C VAL A 32 -5.67 -7.81 25.51
N HIS A 33 -6.12 -6.64 25.98
CA HIS A 33 -5.33 -5.41 26.01
C HIS A 33 -4.04 -5.56 26.83
N LYS A 34 -4.11 -6.08 28.06
CA LYS A 34 -2.93 -6.34 28.90
C LYS A 34 -1.99 -7.35 28.24
N THR A 35 -2.53 -8.40 27.62
CA THR A 35 -1.74 -9.40 26.91
C THR A 35 -1.03 -8.80 25.70
N HIS A 36 -1.70 -7.90 24.97
CA HIS A 36 -1.16 -7.20 23.83
C HIS A 36 0.06 -6.35 24.22
N ILE A 37 -0.07 -5.52 25.26
CA ILE A 37 1.03 -4.69 25.78
C ILE A 37 2.16 -5.59 26.30
N ALA A 38 1.82 -6.62 27.08
CA ALA A 38 2.81 -7.53 27.67
C ALA A 38 3.54 -8.41 26.64
N THR A 39 3.09 -8.48 25.40
CA THR A 39 3.82 -9.14 24.29
C THR A 39 4.55 -8.16 23.38
N GLY A 40 4.51 -6.86 23.70
CA GLY A 40 5.10 -5.80 22.88
C GLY A 40 4.40 -5.65 21.54
N HIS A 41 3.06 -5.59 21.54
CA HIS A 41 2.24 -5.61 20.33
C HIS A 41 2.48 -6.87 19.48
N GLY A 42 2.52 -8.03 20.15
CA GLY A 42 2.80 -9.32 19.53
C GLY A 42 1.76 -9.71 18.47
N GLY A 43 2.18 -10.59 17.54
CA GLY A 43 1.26 -11.23 16.59
C GLY A 43 0.25 -12.15 17.26
N LEU A 44 -0.71 -12.64 16.47
CA LEU A 44 -1.83 -13.47 16.93
C LEU A 44 -1.35 -14.67 17.75
N ASP A 45 -0.43 -15.46 17.21
CA ASP A 45 0.09 -16.67 17.88
C ASP A 45 0.75 -16.37 19.22
N LYS A 46 1.47 -15.25 19.31
CA LYS A 46 2.13 -14.82 20.56
C LYS A 46 1.10 -14.43 21.61
N MET A 47 0.08 -13.68 21.21
CA MET A 47 -1.01 -13.27 22.09
C MET A 47 -1.82 -14.46 22.56
N ILE A 48 -2.20 -15.37 21.65
CA ILE A 48 -2.97 -16.58 21.98
C ILE A 48 -2.18 -17.49 22.91
N LYS A 49 -0.90 -17.74 22.62
CA LYS A 49 -0.05 -18.55 23.51
C LYS A 49 0.05 -17.97 24.91
N LYS A 50 0.16 -16.64 25.04
CA LYS A 50 0.24 -15.97 26.35
C LYS A 50 -1.11 -15.94 27.08
N ALA A 51 -2.21 -15.70 26.36
CA ALA A 51 -3.55 -15.70 26.91
C ALA A 51 -3.97 -17.11 27.37
N ASN A 52 -3.74 -18.13 26.54
CA ASN A 52 -4.08 -19.53 26.82
C ASN A 52 -3.25 -20.17 27.93
N GLY A 53 -2.16 -19.51 28.36
CA GLY A 53 -1.44 -19.90 29.57
C GLY A 53 -2.21 -19.60 30.86
N LYS A 54 -3.12 -18.62 30.85
CA LYS A 54 -3.89 -18.20 32.03
C LYS A 54 -5.40 -18.39 31.89
N TYR A 55 -5.93 -18.23 30.69
CA TYR A 55 -7.36 -18.23 30.42
C TYR A 55 -7.77 -19.34 29.47
N ALA A 56 -8.94 -19.94 29.69
CA ALA A 56 -9.44 -21.06 28.88
C ALA A 56 -10.35 -20.63 27.72
N ASN A 57 -10.95 -19.44 27.80
CA ASN A 57 -11.99 -18.96 26.88
C ASN A 57 -11.61 -17.69 26.12
N VAL A 58 -10.33 -17.33 26.07
CA VAL A 58 -9.88 -16.25 25.18
C VAL A 58 -9.84 -16.82 23.76
N SER A 59 -10.78 -16.40 22.92
CA SER A 59 -10.91 -16.89 21.56
C SER A 59 -9.93 -16.19 20.61
N THR A 60 -9.62 -16.85 19.49
CA THR A 60 -8.77 -16.28 18.44
C THR A 60 -9.40 -15.04 17.84
N GLU A 61 -10.71 -15.07 17.63
CA GLU A 61 -11.51 -13.99 17.04
C GLU A 61 -11.45 -12.72 17.90
N ALA A 62 -11.52 -12.86 19.23
CA ALA A 62 -11.40 -11.73 20.14
C ALA A 62 -10.02 -11.04 20.04
N VAL A 63 -8.96 -11.83 19.88
CA VAL A 63 -7.58 -11.33 19.73
C VAL A 63 -7.37 -10.69 18.35
N GLU A 64 -7.88 -11.30 17.30
CA GLU A 64 -7.84 -10.75 15.93
C GLU A 64 -8.55 -9.41 15.86
N LEU A 65 -9.79 -9.34 16.34
CA LEU A 65 -10.57 -8.11 16.36
C LEU A 65 -9.84 -7.00 17.12
N PHE A 66 -9.28 -7.30 18.29
CA PHE A 66 -8.51 -6.33 19.05
C PHE A 66 -7.28 -5.82 18.28
N LYS A 67 -6.54 -6.72 17.61
CA LYS A 67 -5.35 -6.37 16.82
C LYS A 67 -5.70 -5.49 15.62
N GLU A 68 -6.88 -5.66 15.04
CA GLU A 68 -7.39 -4.79 13.98
C GLU A 68 -7.70 -3.38 14.49
N LEU A 69 -8.12 -3.25 15.74
CA LEU A 69 -8.49 -1.97 16.34
C LEU A 69 -7.31 -1.22 16.98
N CYS A 70 -6.18 -1.88 17.25
CA CYS A 70 -5.02 -1.25 17.89
C CYS A 70 -4.39 -0.15 17.00
N GLU A 71 -4.46 1.10 17.46
CA GLU A 71 -3.94 2.27 16.74
C GLU A 71 -2.46 2.17 16.36
N GLU A 72 -1.60 1.73 17.29
CA GLU A 72 -0.16 1.60 17.06
C GLU A 72 0.17 0.54 16.00
N CYS A 73 -0.52 -0.61 16.05
CA CYS A 73 -0.39 -1.65 15.04
C CYS A 73 -0.86 -1.16 13.67
N GLN A 74 -1.96 -0.42 13.62
CA GLN A 74 -2.51 0.12 12.38
C GLN A 74 -1.65 1.23 11.79
N LEU A 75 -1.05 2.10 12.62
CA LEU A 75 -0.11 3.12 12.15
C LEU A 75 1.12 2.50 11.50
N LYS A 76 1.67 1.42 12.08
CA LYS A 76 2.79 0.67 11.48
C LYS A 76 2.38 0.04 10.15
N LYS A 77 1.21 -0.59 10.06
CA LYS A 77 0.68 -1.15 8.81
C LYS A 77 0.49 -0.08 7.74
N ARG A 78 -0.12 1.07 8.07
CA ARG A 78 -0.32 2.20 7.14
C ARG A 78 1.00 2.74 6.61
N LYS A 79 2.02 2.90 7.46
CA LYS A 79 3.37 3.34 7.05
C LYS A 79 4.04 2.35 6.09
N ILE A 80 3.79 1.06 6.25
CA ILE A 80 4.31 0.02 5.33
C ILE A 80 3.55 0.08 4.01
N ALA A 81 2.22 0.19 4.04
CA ALA A 81 1.39 0.31 2.83
C ALA A 81 1.68 1.59 2.04
N SER A 82 1.95 2.71 2.72
CA SER A 82 2.28 3.99 2.07
C SER A 82 3.67 4.02 1.43
N LYS A 83 4.56 3.07 1.74
CA LYS A 83 5.83 2.92 1.02
C LYS A 83 5.66 2.29 -0.38
N GLY A 84 4.46 1.79 -0.71
CA GLY A 84 4.14 1.21 -2.02
C GLY A 84 3.29 2.12 -2.94
N LEU A 85 2.94 3.34 -2.51
CA LEU A 85 2.17 4.27 -3.32
C LEU A 85 3.12 5.30 -3.97
N VAL A 86 3.34 5.05 -5.26
CA VAL A 86 3.77 5.91 -6.37
C VAL A 86 4.01 7.38 -6.02
N ASP A 87 5.16 7.87 -6.51
CA ASP A 87 5.60 9.27 -6.51
C ASP A 87 4.47 10.28 -6.65
N LYS A 88 4.55 11.34 -5.84
CA LYS A 88 3.67 12.52 -5.96
C LYS A 88 3.52 12.89 -7.44
N PRO A 89 2.29 13.15 -7.94
CA PRO A 89 2.13 13.62 -9.31
C PRO A 89 2.96 14.89 -9.49
N ILE A 90 3.79 14.92 -10.53
CA ILE A 90 4.50 16.14 -10.94
C ILE A 90 3.42 17.07 -11.49
N VAL A 91 2.87 17.91 -10.61
CA VAL A 91 1.91 18.96 -10.99
C VAL A 91 2.73 20.21 -11.29
N SER A 92 3.16 20.38 -12.55
CA SER A 92 3.45 21.73 -13.03
C SER A 92 2.12 22.43 -13.32
N LYS A 93 2.07 23.74 -13.04
CA LYS A 93 0.88 24.57 -13.18
C LYS A 93 0.73 25.20 -14.58
N GLU A 94 1.60 24.84 -15.52
CA GLU A 94 1.71 25.47 -16.83
C GLU A 94 1.37 24.49 -17.96
N PHE A 95 0.60 24.98 -18.94
CA PHE A 95 0.16 24.21 -20.09
C PHE A 95 1.37 23.74 -20.93
N ASN A 96 1.48 22.44 -21.21
CA ASN A 96 2.62 21.77 -21.85
C ASN A 96 3.96 21.75 -21.06
N SER A 97 4.00 22.18 -19.80
CA SER A 97 5.23 22.14 -18.98
C SER A 97 5.46 20.80 -18.28
N CYS A 98 4.50 19.89 -18.34
CA CYS A 98 4.67 18.50 -17.90
C CYS A 98 4.03 17.57 -18.93
N GLY A 99 4.87 16.83 -19.64
CA GLY A 99 4.50 15.61 -20.34
C GLY A 99 5.33 14.45 -19.82
N GLN A 100 4.74 13.26 -19.74
CA GLN A 100 5.45 12.04 -19.42
C GLN A 100 5.99 11.40 -20.69
N MET A 101 7.26 11.00 -20.66
CA MET A 101 7.92 10.31 -21.75
C MET A 101 8.16 8.86 -21.32
N ASN A 102 7.62 7.92 -22.08
CA ASN A 102 7.72 6.49 -21.82
C ASN A 102 8.31 5.76 -23.04
N LEU A 103 8.87 4.57 -22.80
CA LEU A 103 9.39 3.67 -23.82
C LEU A 103 8.65 2.33 -23.72
N VAL A 104 8.04 1.91 -24.80
CA VAL A 104 7.41 0.60 -24.94
C VAL A 104 8.38 -0.31 -25.69
N ASP A 105 8.66 -1.47 -25.10
CA ASP A 105 9.50 -2.49 -25.71
C ASP A 105 8.69 -3.32 -26.72
N MET A 106 9.13 -3.29 -27.97
CA MET A 106 8.53 -4.01 -29.09
C MET A 106 9.52 -5.02 -29.70
N GLN A 107 10.59 -5.40 -28.99
CA GLN A 107 11.62 -6.30 -29.52
C GLN A 107 11.06 -7.66 -30.00
N SER A 108 10.01 -8.17 -29.38
CA SER A 108 9.34 -9.41 -29.79
C SER A 108 8.51 -9.26 -31.08
N LEU A 109 8.18 -8.03 -31.47
CA LEU A 109 7.37 -7.66 -32.63
C LEU A 109 8.05 -6.55 -33.43
N SER A 110 9.39 -6.60 -33.55
CA SER A 110 10.14 -5.54 -34.22
C SER A 110 9.84 -5.52 -35.71
N PHE A 111 9.69 -4.32 -36.27
CA PHE A 111 9.48 -4.11 -37.70
C PHE A 111 10.55 -3.16 -38.22
N ASP A 112 11.27 -3.57 -39.28
CA ASP A 112 12.26 -2.74 -39.97
C ASP A 112 13.30 -2.07 -39.03
N ASP A 113 13.93 -2.88 -38.19
CA ASP A 113 14.88 -2.51 -37.12
C ASP A 113 14.30 -1.68 -35.96
N PHE A 114 13.05 -1.23 -36.03
CA PHE A 114 12.41 -0.54 -34.93
C PHE A 114 11.99 -1.53 -33.84
N LYS A 115 12.57 -1.34 -32.65
CA LYS A 115 12.44 -2.25 -31.51
C LYS A 115 11.71 -1.61 -30.34
N TYR A 116 11.51 -0.29 -30.38
CA TYR A 116 10.90 0.44 -29.29
C TYR A 116 9.93 1.48 -29.83
N ILE A 117 8.90 1.80 -29.04
CA ILE A 117 8.01 2.93 -29.30
C ILE A 117 8.17 3.93 -28.17
N MET A 118 8.59 5.13 -28.52
CA MET A 118 8.59 6.28 -27.64
C MET A 118 7.19 6.88 -27.58
N VAL A 119 6.68 7.04 -26.38
CA VAL A 119 5.36 7.59 -26.08
C VAL A 119 5.56 8.87 -25.31
N TYR A 120 5.11 10.00 -25.85
CA TYR A 120 4.95 11.23 -25.11
C TYR A 120 3.48 11.43 -24.81
N GLN A 121 3.12 11.64 -23.55
CA GLN A 121 1.77 11.96 -23.12
C GLN A 121 1.76 13.29 -22.37
N ASP A 122 1.01 14.25 -22.88
CA ASP A 122 0.77 15.50 -22.16
C ASP A 122 -0.10 15.26 -20.93
N HIS A 123 0.26 15.85 -19.78
CA HIS A 123 -0.43 15.58 -18.53
C HIS A 123 -1.86 16.15 -18.49
N ILE A 124 -2.11 17.27 -19.17
CA ILE A 124 -3.36 18.02 -19.07
C ILE A 124 -4.36 17.55 -20.12
N THR A 125 -3.98 17.66 -21.39
CA THR A 125 -4.81 17.31 -22.54
C THR A 125 -4.90 15.80 -22.77
N LYS A 126 -4.00 15.03 -22.14
CA LYS A 126 -3.82 13.59 -22.39
C LYS A 126 -3.46 13.26 -23.84
N PHE A 127 -3.08 14.27 -24.65
CA PHE A 127 -2.64 14.07 -26.02
C PHE A 127 -1.39 13.19 -26.05
N VAL A 128 -1.36 12.24 -27.00
CA VAL A 128 -0.29 11.25 -27.11
C VAL A 128 0.41 11.39 -28.47
N VAL A 129 1.74 11.43 -28.43
CA VAL A 129 2.59 11.36 -29.62
C VAL A 129 3.45 10.11 -29.56
N LEU A 130 3.43 9.32 -30.64
CA LEU A 130 4.19 8.08 -30.77
C LEU A 130 5.33 8.27 -31.77
N ARG A 131 6.52 7.72 -31.45
CA ARG A 131 7.66 7.65 -32.36
C ARG A 131 8.32 6.28 -32.30
N PRO A 132 8.52 5.60 -33.44
CA PRO A 132 9.29 4.37 -33.46
C PRO A 132 10.78 4.67 -33.29
N LEU A 133 11.49 3.86 -32.50
CA LEU A 133 12.92 3.95 -32.24
C LEU A 133 13.62 2.62 -32.53
N LYS A 134 14.86 2.69 -33.02
CA LYS A 134 15.72 1.54 -33.24
C LYS A 134 16.44 1.12 -31.95
N SER A 135 16.70 2.07 -31.06
CA SER A 135 17.35 1.83 -29.77
C SER A 135 16.69 2.58 -28.61
N LYS A 136 16.94 2.09 -27.38
CA LYS A 136 16.51 2.72 -26.13
C LYS A 136 17.51 3.76 -25.59
N TRP A 137 18.57 4.06 -26.34
CA TRP A 137 19.63 4.94 -25.86
C TRP A 137 19.14 6.38 -25.75
N ALA A 138 19.55 7.05 -24.67
CA ALA A 138 19.17 8.44 -24.42
C ALA A 138 19.55 9.38 -25.58
N ALA A 139 20.62 9.07 -26.32
CA ALA A 139 21.04 9.83 -27.50
C ALA A 139 19.97 9.84 -28.60
N GLU A 140 19.43 8.68 -28.98
CA GLU A 140 18.38 8.59 -30.01
C GLU A 140 17.09 9.25 -29.51
N VAL A 141 16.72 8.98 -28.27
CA VAL A 141 15.55 9.60 -27.62
C VAL A 141 15.66 11.14 -27.65
N ALA A 142 16.82 11.69 -27.32
CA ALA A 142 17.07 13.13 -27.30
C ALA A 142 16.94 13.77 -28.69
N MET A 143 17.27 13.05 -29.76
CA MET A 143 17.09 13.55 -31.13
C MET A 143 15.62 13.80 -31.47
N HIS A 144 14.69 13.07 -30.86
CA HIS A 144 13.27 13.21 -31.14
C HIS A 144 12.58 14.27 -30.27
N ILE A 145 13.16 14.66 -29.12
CA ILE A 145 12.62 15.66 -28.18
C ILE A 145 12.20 16.97 -28.87
N PRO A 146 13.03 17.62 -29.73
CA PRO A 146 12.65 18.86 -30.40
C PRO A 146 11.40 18.73 -31.28
N THR A 147 11.17 17.55 -31.84
CA THR A 147 9.98 17.28 -32.66
C THR A 147 8.71 17.27 -31.81
N PHE A 148 8.77 16.76 -30.58
CA PHE A 148 7.63 16.80 -29.65
C PHE A 148 7.29 18.24 -29.26
N TYR A 149 8.27 19.05 -28.89
CA TYR A 149 8.06 20.46 -28.56
C TYR A 149 7.43 21.25 -29.70
N ARG A 150 7.81 20.96 -30.96
CA ARG A 150 7.21 21.60 -32.13
C ARG A 150 5.73 21.23 -32.31
N VAL A 151 5.39 19.97 -32.13
CA VAL A 151 4.00 19.48 -32.25
C VAL A 151 3.13 20.08 -31.14
N THR A 152 3.58 20.02 -29.89
CA THR A 152 2.81 20.53 -28.74
C THR A 152 2.68 22.06 -28.76
N MET A 153 3.72 22.79 -29.16
CA MET A 153 3.64 24.25 -29.31
C MET A 153 2.73 24.68 -30.46
N ALA A 154 2.72 23.95 -31.59
CA ALA A 154 1.80 24.23 -32.69
C ALA A 154 0.34 23.97 -32.30
N LEU A 155 0.07 22.91 -31.54
CA LEU A 155 -1.26 22.64 -30.95
C LEU A 155 -1.74 23.80 -30.06
N ASN A 156 -0.84 24.38 -29.25
CA ASN A 156 -1.16 25.56 -28.44
C ASN A 156 -1.48 26.79 -29.28
N LEU A 157 -0.67 27.10 -30.30
CA LEU A 157 -0.91 28.25 -31.18
C LEU A 157 -2.26 28.11 -31.89
N LEU A 158 -2.61 26.92 -32.36
CA LEU A 158 -3.91 26.67 -32.97
C LEU A 158 -5.06 26.85 -31.96
N GLN A 159 -4.94 26.35 -30.72
CA GLN A 159 -5.96 26.59 -29.69
C GLN A 159 -6.15 28.09 -29.37
N VAL A 160 -5.08 28.88 -29.30
CA VAL A 160 -5.17 30.33 -29.07
C VAL A 160 -5.80 31.07 -30.26
N LEU A 161 -5.60 30.57 -31.49
CA LEU A 161 -6.18 31.15 -32.71
C LEU A 161 -7.65 30.75 -32.95
N PHE A 162 -8.13 29.63 -32.40
CA PHE A 162 -9.52 29.17 -32.55
C PHE A 162 -10.42 29.52 -31.34
N LEU A 163 -9.87 30.12 -30.28
CA LEU A 163 -10.61 30.54 -29.08
C LEU A 163 -10.56 32.07 -28.83
N ASN A 164 -10.15 32.86 -29.84
CA ASN A 164 -10.31 34.33 -29.86
C ASN A 164 -11.18 34.75 -31.04
#